data_AF-A0A2E4QF53-F1
#
_entry.id   AF-A0A2E4QF53-F1
#
_cell.length_a   1.000
_cell.length_b   1.000
_cell.length_c   1.000
_cell.angle_alpha   90.00
_cell.angle_beta   90.00
_cell.angle_gamma   90.00
#
_symmetry.space_group_name_H-M   'P 1'
#
loop_
_entity.id
_entity.type
_entity.pdbx_description
1 polymer ?
#
loop_
_entity_poly.entity_id
_entity_poly.type
_entity_poly.pdbx_seq_one_letter_code
_entity_poly.pdbx_strand_id
1 'polypeptide(L)'
;LKHDGTLPIIGVNTFQNPNAQAFDESSADDFEMELARATPDEKQACLERTEDRQTREDDATTDALAQLQEVARTGGNVFEELMETVKVASLGQITEALFRVGGQYRRNM
;
A
#
# COMPACT_ATOMS: atom_id res chain seq x y z
N LEU A 1 -17.97 -13.63 22.37
CA LEU A 1 -16.77 -13.79 23.22
C LEU A 1 -16.18 -12.47 23.73
N LYS A 2 -15.83 -11.50 22.88
CA LYS A 2 -15.32 -10.19 23.34
C LYS A 2 -16.46 -9.24 23.73
N HIS A 3 -17.52 -9.21 22.93
CA HIS A 3 -18.67 -8.30 23.14
C HIS A 3 -19.60 -8.73 24.27
N ASP A 4 -19.72 -10.03 24.53
CA ASP A 4 -20.56 -10.62 25.59
C ASP A 4 -19.84 -10.71 26.95
N GLY A 5 -18.60 -10.21 27.05
CA GLY A 5 -17.83 -10.16 28.29
C GLY A 5 -17.28 -11.51 28.77
N THR A 6 -17.48 -12.60 28.01
CA THR A 6 -16.96 -13.93 28.40
C THR A 6 -15.43 -13.93 28.43
N LEU A 7 -14.79 -13.17 27.53
CA LEU A 7 -13.37 -12.84 27.61
C LEU A 7 -13.21 -11.47 28.28
N PRO A 8 -12.66 -11.38 29.51
CA PRO A 8 -12.46 -10.11 30.18
C PRO A 8 -11.34 -9.30 29.51
N ILE A 9 -11.65 -8.07 29.11
CA ILE A 9 -10.74 -7.08 28.53
C ILE A 9 -10.82 -5.82 29.38
N ILE A 10 -9.72 -5.55 30.11
CA ILE A 10 -9.61 -4.42 31.04
C ILE A 10 -9.72 -3.09 30.28
N GLY A 11 -10.54 -2.17 30.77
CA GLY A 11 -10.79 -0.87 30.14
C GLY A 11 -11.73 -0.92 28.93
N VAL A 12 -12.22 -2.09 28.54
CA VAL A 12 -13.16 -2.25 27.41
C VAL A 12 -14.48 -2.88 27.86
N ASN A 13 -14.48 -4.09 28.42
CA ASN A 13 -15.70 -4.78 28.89
C ASN A 13 -15.66 -5.16 30.38
N THR A 14 -14.50 -4.99 31.03
CA THR A 14 -14.25 -5.31 32.44
C THR A 14 -13.44 -4.17 33.05
N PHE A 15 -13.70 -3.82 34.31
CA PHE A 15 -12.97 -2.77 35.05
C PHE A 15 -12.88 -1.44 34.26
N GLN A 16 -14.04 -0.96 33.78
CA GLN A 16 -14.14 0.32 33.08
C GLN A 16 -14.06 1.48 34.07
N ASN A 17 -13.45 2.59 33.64
CA ASN A 17 -13.43 3.82 34.41
C ASN A 17 -14.81 4.52 34.30
N PRO A 18 -15.57 4.72 35.40
CA PRO A 18 -16.90 5.34 35.35
C PRO A 18 -16.88 6.82 34.96
N ASN A 19 -15.70 7.46 35.02
CA ASN A 19 -15.48 8.84 34.58
C ASN A 19 -14.76 8.90 33.23
N ALA A 20 -14.62 7.77 32.53
CA ALA A 20 -14.06 7.79 31.18
C ALA A 20 -14.96 8.62 30.28
N GLN A 21 -14.37 9.57 29.57
CA GLN A 21 -15.04 10.20 28.43
C GLN A 21 -15.22 9.12 27.36
N ALA A 22 -16.43 9.02 26.81
CA ALA A 22 -16.69 8.08 25.72
C ALA A 22 -16.06 8.67 24.46
N PHE A 23 -14.88 8.19 24.11
CA PHE A 23 -14.22 8.58 22.87
C PHE A 23 -14.82 7.75 21.73
N ASP A 24 -15.81 8.30 21.03
CA ASP A 24 -16.18 7.82 19.71
C ASP A 24 -15.31 8.51 18.64
N GLU A 25 -15.50 8.18 17.36
CA GLU A 25 -14.72 8.80 16.26
C GLU A 25 -14.83 10.34 16.26
N SER A 26 -15.90 10.91 16.82
CA SER A 26 -16.09 12.37 16.89
C SER A 26 -15.33 13.05 18.03
N SER A 27 -14.86 12.27 19.01
CA SER A 27 -14.03 12.70 20.14
C SER A 27 -12.55 12.33 19.99
N ALA A 28 -12.13 11.93 18.78
CA ALA A 28 -10.75 11.53 18.51
C ALA A 28 -9.73 12.66 18.73
N ASP A 29 -10.17 13.93 18.69
CA ASP A 29 -9.35 15.11 18.92
C ASP A 29 -9.28 15.51 20.42
N ASP A 30 -10.07 14.88 21.30
CA ASP A 30 -10.14 15.22 22.73
C ASP A 30 -8.96 14.66 23.56
N PHE A 31 -8.11 13.80 22.97
CA PHE A 31 -6.90 13.29 23.61
C PHE A 31 -5.64 13.87 22.96
N GLU A 32 -4.83 14.58 23.75
CA GLU A 32 -3.50 15.04 23.34
C GLU A 32 -2.53 13.85 23.28
N MET A 33 -2.53 13.14 22.15
CA MET A 33 -1.54 12.12 21.84
C MET A 33 -0.87 12.45 20.51
N GLU A 34 0.46 12.51 20.53
CA GLU A 34 1.22 12.67 19.30
C GLU A 34 1.10 11.41 18.44
N LEU A 35 0.70 11.59 17.18
CA LEU A 35 0.55 10.51 16.21
C LEU A 35 1.60 10.65 15.11
N ALA A 36 2.31 9.57 14.81
CA ALA A 36 3.16 9.51 13.63
C ALA A 36 2.29 9.44 12.36
N ARG A 37 2.28 10.52 11.58
CA ARG A 37 1.56 10.65 10.30
C ARG A 37 2.48 11.29 9.26
N ALA A 38 2.32 10.89 8.00
CA ALA A 38 3.01 11.56 6.90
C ALA A 38 2.48 12.99 6.73
N THR A 39 3.39 13.94 6.59
CA THR A 39 3.07 15.34 6.35
C THR A 39 2.60 15.56 4.89
N PRO A 40 1.89 16.66 4.60
CA PRO A 40 1.53 17.02 3.22
C PRO A 40 2.76 17.15 2.31
N ASP A 41 3.85 17.74 2.80
CA ASP A 41 5.06 17.96 2.02
C ASP A 41 5.77 16.64 1.66
N GLU A 42 5.78 15.67 2.57
CA GLU A 42 6.31 14.33 2.28
C GLU A 42 5.50 13.61 1.19
N LYS A 43 4.18 13.80 1.17
CA LYS A 43 3.32 13.25 0.11
C LYS A 43 3.62 13.93 -1.23
N GLN A 44 3.73 15.26 -1.24
CA GLN A 44 4.06 16.02 -2.44
C GLN A 44 5.42 15.63 -3.02
N ALA A 45 6.45 15.53 -2.18
CA ALA A 45 7.77 15.06 -2.58
C ALA A 45 7.78 13.62 -3.12
N CYS A 46 6.86 12.77 -2.65
CA CYS A 46 6.69 11.42 -3.18
C CYS A 46 6.10 11.45 -4.61
N LEU A 47 5.09 12.30 -4.85
CA LEU A 47 4.48 12.47 -6.17
C LEU A 47 5.52 12.96 -7.19
N GLU A 48 6.27 14.01 -6.85
CA GLU A 48 7.28 14.59 -7.74
C GLU A 48 8.35 13.58 -8.16
N ARG A 49 8.88 12.79 -7.21
CA ARG A 49 9.84 11.72 -7.52
C ARG A 49 9.25 10.60 -8.37
N THR A 50 7.95 10.34 -8.19
CA THR A 50 7.24 9.30 -8.95
C THR A 50 7.00 9.75 -10.38
N GLU A 51 6.55 10.99 -10.58
CA GLU A 51 6.35 11.60 -11.89
C GLU A 51 7.68 11.69 -12.66
N ASP A 52 8.74 12.20 -12.02
CA ASP A 52 10.09 12.25 -12.62
C ASP A 52 10.53 10.86 -13.09
N ARG A 53 10.35 9.82 -12.24
CA ARG A 53 10.67 8.45 -12.64
C ARG A 53 9.86 7.98 -13.84
N GLN A 54 8.56 8.29 -13.87
CA GLN A 54 7.66 7.84 -14.93
C GLN A 54 7.98 8.47 -16.28
N THR A 55 8.50 9.70 -16.31
CA THR A 55 8.71 10.47 -17.54
C THR A 55 10.17 10.56 -18.01
N ARG A 56 11.15 10.15 -17.17
CA ARG A 56 12.58 10.37 -17.46
C ARG A 56 13.12 9.51 -18.60
N GLU A 57 12.61 8.29 -18.76
CA GLU A 57 13.11 7.31 -19.73
C GLU A 57 11.94 6.57 -20.41
N ASP A 58 11.02 7.32 -21.04
CA ASP A 58 9.76 6.80 -21.60
C ASP A 58 9.95 5.62 -22.57
N ASP A 59 10.86 5.76 -23.54
CA ASP A 59 11.12 4.72 -24.54
C ASP A 59 11.68 3.45 -23.87
N ALA A 60 12.72 3.61 -23.03
CA ALA A 60 13.33 2.48 -22.32
C ALA A 60 12.35 1.80 -21.35
N THR A 61 11.49 2.58 -20.71
CA THR A 61 10.43 2.07 -19.83
C THR A 61 9.40 1.27 -20.62
N THR A 62 9.00 1.76 -21.80
CA THR A 62 8.06 1.06 -22.67
C THR A 62 8.62 -0.29 -23.12
N ASP A 63 9.88 -0.32 -23.55
CA ASP A 63 10.56 -1.54 -23.98
C ASP A 63 10.72 -2.55 -22.85
N ALA A 64 11.18 -2.11 -21.67
CA ALA A 64 11.34 -2.98 -20.50
C ALA A 64 10.01 -3.57 -20.02
N LEU A 65 8.93 -2.78 -20.00
CA LEU A 65 7.60 -3.28 -19.63
C LEU A 65 7.03 -4.27 -20.66
N ALA A 66 7.34 -4.09 -21.95
CA ALA A 66 6.96 -5.04 -22.99
C ALA A 66 7.72 -6.37 -22.84
N GLN A 67 9.02 -6.30 -22.57
CA GLN A 67 9.86 -7.46 -22.31
C GLN A 67 9.41 -8.23 -21.07
N LEU A 68 9.14 -7.52 -19.96
CA LEU A 68 8.60 -8.12 -18.74
C LEU A 68 7.30 -8.88 -18.98
N GLN A 69 6.39 -8.30 -19.76
CA GLN A 69 5.14 -8.96 -20.13
C GLN A 69 5.40 -10.22 -20.97
N GLU A 70 6.36 -10.18 -21.89
CA GLU A 70 6.69 -11.33 -22.73
C GLU A 70 7.32 -12.47 -21.93
N VAL A 71 8.27 -12.17 -21.05
CA VAL A 71 8.87 -13.15 -20.12
C VAL A 71 7.78 -13.79 -19.26
N ALA A 72 6.83 -13.01 -18.75
CA ALA A 72 5.70 -13.53 -17.98
C ALA A 72 4.78 -14.44 -18.81
N ARG A 73 4.46 -14.08 -20.06
CA ARG A 73 3.60 -14.90 -20.95
C ARG A 73 4.25 -16.21 -21.37
N THR A 74 5.55 -16.19 -21.60
CA THR A 74 6.33 -17.36 -22.06
C THR A 74 6.75 -18.29 -20.93
N GLY A 75 6.47 -17.93 -19.66
CA GLY A 75 6.84 -18.72 -18.49
C GLY A 75 8.33 -18.63 -18.14
N GLY A 76 9.01 -17.57 -18.56
CA GLY A 76 10.40 -17.31 -18.22
C GLY A 76 10.59 -16.84 -16.77
N ASN A 77 11.84 -16.56 -16.40
CA ASN A 77 12.19 -16.07 -15.08
C ASN A 77 11.81 -14.58 -14.91
N VAL A 78 10.59 -14.34 -14.44
CA VAL A 78 10.06 -12.98 -14.25
C VAL A 78 10.90 -12.17 -13.26
N PHE A 79 11.47 -12.80 -12.23
CA PHE A 79 12.27 -12.08 -11.23
C PHE A 79 13.58 -11.54 -11.82
N GLU A 80 14.20 -12.28 -12.73
CA GLU A 80 15.40 -11.82 -13.45
C GLU A 80 15.10 -10.60 -14.33
N GLU A 81 14.01 -10.63 -15.09
CA GLU A 81 13.58 -9.49 -15.91
C GLU A 81 13.15 -8.29 -15.05
N LEU A 82 12.56 -8.54 -13.86
CA LEU A 82 12.24 -7.49 -12.91
C LEU A 82 13.49 -6.72 -12.45
N MET A 83 14.65 -7.36 -12.29
CA MET A 83 15.89 -6.68 -11.90
C MET A 83 16.33 -5.62 -12.90
N GLU A 84 16.02 -5.82 -14.19
CA GLU A 84 16.27 -4.83 -15.24
C GLU A 84 15.15 -3.79 -15.30
N THR A 85 13.90 -4.23 -15.25
CA THR A 85 12.73 -3.34 -15.38
C THR A 85 12.67 -2.27 -14.28
N VAL A 86 13.03 -2.60 -13.03
CA VAL A 86 12.99 -1.64 -11.90
C VAL A 86 13.98 -0.48 -12.02
N LYS A 87 14.96 -0.57 -12.91
CA LYS A 87 15.92 0.52 -13.15
C LYS A 87 15.26 1.72 -13.83
N VAL A 88 14.24 1.45 -14.64
CA VAL A 88 13.59 2.45 -15.51
C VAL A 88 12.12 2.68 -15.14
N ALA A 89 11.39 1.64 -14.73
CA ALA A 89 9.96 1.71 -14.45
C ALA A 89 9.64 1.89 -12.95
N SER A 90 8.55 2.59 -12.66
CA SER A 90 7.98 2.69 -11.31
C SER A 90 7.24 1.41 -10.90
N LEU A 91 7.07 1.20 -9.59
CA LEU A 91 6.32 0.06 -9.04
C LEU A 91 4.90 -0.05 -9.61
N GLY A 92 4.21 1.08 -9.81
CA GLY A 92 2.87 1.13 -10.38
C GLY A 92 2.85 0.67 -11.84
N GLN A 93 3.78 1.15 -12.67
CA GLN A 93 3.91 0.74 -14.08
C GLN A 93 4.18 -0.77 -14.20
N ILE A 94 5.07 -1.31 -13.37
CA ILE A 94 5.38 -2.75 -13.33
C ILE A 94 4.15 -3.57 -12.94
N THR A 95 3.45 -3.17 -11.88
CA THR A 95 2.27 -3.87 -11.39
C THR A 95 1.16 -3.91 -12.44
N GLU A 96 0.89 -2.77 -13.08
CA GLU A 96 -0.11 -2.67 -14.15
C GLU A 96 0.26 -3.52 -15.37
N ALA A 97 1.54 -3.52 -15.78
CA ALA A 97 2.03 -4.38 -16.85
C ALA A 97 1.82 -5.87 -16.54
N LEU A 98 2.12 -6.30 -15.32
CA LEU A 98 1.92 -7.68 -14.89
C LEU A 98 0.43 -8.04 -14.76
N PHE A 99 -0.45 -7.11 -14.35
CA PHE A 99 -1.89 -7.36 -14.32
C PHE A 99 -2.48 -7.66 -15.70
N ARG A 100 -1.94 -7.06 -16.77
CA ARG A 100 -2.39 -7.31 -18.15
C ARG A 100 -2.09 -8.73 -18.65
N VAL A 101 -1.14 -9.43 -18.03
CA VAL A 101 -0.70 -10.77 -18.46
C VAL A 101 -0.96 -11.87 -17.43
N GLY A 102 -0.88 -11.55 -16.13
CA GLY A 102 -1.09 -12.50 -15.03
C GLY A 102 -2.46 -12.38 -14.35
N GLY A 103 -3.25 -11.35 -14.70
CA GLY A 103 -4.51 -11.03 -14.03
C GLY A 103 -4.31 -10.43 -12.64
N GLN A 104 -5.43 -10.16 -11.97
CA GLN A 104 -5.44 -9.63 -10.61
C GLN A 104 -5.95 -10.69 -9.65
N TYR A 105 -5.42 -10.67 -8.42
CA TYR A 105 -5.93 -11.54 -7.37
C TYR A 105 -7.42 -11.25 -7.12
N ARG A 106 -8.24 -12.30 -7.21
CA ARG A 106 -9.64 -12.27 -6.83
C ARG A 106 -9.78 -12.89 -5.45
N ARG A 107 -10.24 -12.10 -4.47
CA ARG A 107 -10.56 -12.59 -3.13
C ARG A 107 -11.61 -13.69 -3.23
N ASN A 108 -11.34 -14.82 -2.60
CA ASN A 108 -12.36 -15.82 -2.32
C ASN A 108 -13.16 -15.37 -1.08
N MET A 109 -14.48 -15.56 -1.13
CA MET A 109 -15.34 -15.44 0.05
C MET A 109 -15.21 -16.68 0.92
#